data_AF-A0A9D1SQR5-F1
#
_entry.id   AF-A0A9D1SQR5-F1
#
_cell.length_a   1.000
_cell.length_b   1.000
_cell.length_c   1.000
_cell.angle_alpha   90.00
_cell.angle_beta   90.00
_cell.angle_gamma   90.00
#
_symmetry.space_group_name_H-M   'P 1'
#
loop_
_entity.id
_entity.type
_entity.pdbx_description
1 polymer ?
#
loop_
_entity_poly.entity_id
_entity_poly.type
_entity_poly.pdbx_seq_one_letter_code
_entity_poly.pdbx_strand_id
1 'polypeptide(L)'
;MILIKNIFKRTVDPNLRKAVKDSEKIMQKYIDENVFKSSTMKELLSDTFEYKGQRPDTILLKDLKTGKPVEAKVKLSSKKNHYEPSVTVETIELVDKFGKSIGSKEYSIKPASDKKLFMITGEMNTHRQDLAGVGFRLDQMHIERALQLGIEKIPRVALPKAILYHTKMGFLPDRGEEYYVQIKNSNQIMPALEKHFERLAGEIPISSFVPIVIEKCGKFFIDMNTTGAVTTLEQCKNRIERTNAHRLLSFNTVSTHMSLKGKELDHWKELLKDHPILSKLYQKFPEY
;
A
#
# COMPACT_ATOMS: atom_id res chain seq x y z
N MET A 1 -43.40 14.94 -43.40
CA MET A 1 -42.48 13.80 -43.34
C MET A 1 -41.86 13.77 -41.95
N ILE A 2 -42.54 13.11 -41.01
CA ILE A 2 -42.12 12.92 -39.61
C ILE A 2 -41.76 11.44 -39.48
N LEU A 3 -40.91 11.08 -38.51
CA LEU A 3 -40.53 9.74 -38.05
C LEU A 3 -39.34 9.12 -38.83
N ILE A 4 -38.22 8.66 -38.26
CA ILE A 4 -37.79 8.43 -36.87
C ILE A 4 -36.27 8.58 -36.87
N LYS A 5 -35.72 9.56 -36.13
CA LYS A 5 -34.35 9.41 -35.61
C LYS A 5 -34.43 8.27 -34.59
N ASN A 6 -34.17 7.05 -35.03
CA ASN A 6 -33.89 5.91 -34.16
C ASN A 6 -32.56 6.19 -33.46
N ILE A 7 -32.60 7.12 -32.50
CA ILE A 7 -31.64 7.19 -31.42
C ILE A 7 -31.95 5.93 -30.62
N PHE A 8 -31.28 4.84 -30.97
CA PHE A 8 -31.06 3.75 -30.03
C PHE A 8 -30.43 4.39 -28.79
N LYS A 9 -31.26 4.81 -27.84
CA LYS A 9 -30.88 4.76 -26.44
C LYS A 9 -30.55 3.28 -26.23
N ARG A 10 -29.28 2.91 -26.37
CA ARG A 10 -28.78 1.70 -25.75
C ARG A 10 -29.18 1.84 -24.30
N THR A 11 -30.24 1.15 -23.91
CA THR A 11 -30.71 1.16 -22.54
C THR A 11 -29.59 0.52 -21.76
N VAL A 12 -28.79 1.37 -21.11
CA VAL A 12 -27.70 0.94 -20.25
C VAL A 12 -28.32 0.05 -19.18
N ASP A 13 -27.72 -1.13 -18.97
CA ASP A 13 -28.18 -2.08 -17.98
C ASP A 13 -28.32 -1.39 -16.60
N PRO A 14 -29.54 -1.27 -16.03
CA PRO A 14 -29.74 -0.57 -14.76
C PRO A 14 -28.96 -1.21 -13.62
N ASN A 15 -28.66 -2.51 -13.70
CA ASN A 15 -27.86 -3.21 -12.72
C ASN A 15 -26.39 -2.75 -12.74
N LEU A 16 -25.86 -2.38 -13.90
CA LEU A 16 -24.50 -1.82 -13.99
C LEU A 16 -24.40 -0.44 -13.35
N ARG A 17 -25.41 0.42 -13.56
CA ARG A 17 -25.46 1.73 -12.88
C ARG A 17 -25.59 1.59 -11.37
N LYS A 18 -26.38 0.62 -10.90
CA LYS A 18 -26.47 0.29 -9.49
C LYS A 18 -25.12 -0.21 -8.96
N ALA A 19 -24.47 -1.13 -9.68
CA ALA A 19 -23.17 -1.66 -9.31
C ALA A 19 -22.11 -0.56 -9.19
N VAL A 20 -22.08 0.44 -10.09
CA VAL A 20 -21.18 1.59 -9.98
C VAL A 20 -21.40 2.35 -8.67
N LYS A 21 -22.66 2.70 -8.34
CA LYS A 21 -22.99 3.40 -7.09
C LYS A 21 -22.64 2.58 -5.85
N ASP A 22 -22.87 1.28 -5.89
CA ASP A 22 -22.52 0.39 -4.79
C ASP A 22 -20.99 0.27 -4.63
N SER A 23 -20.25 0.20 -5.74
CA SER A 23 -18.78 0.22 -5.76
C SER A 23 -18.19 1.52 -5.20
N GLU A 24 -18.79 2.68 -5.47
CA GLU A 24 -18.38 3.96 -4.87
C GLU A 24 -18.52 3.92 -3.33
N LYS A 25 -19.64 3.40 -2.82
CA LYS A 25 -19.85 3.26 -1.37
C LYS A 25 -18.89 2.28 -0.74
N ILE A 26 -18.63 1.14 -1.39
CA ILE A 26 -17.67 0.14 -0.93
C ILE A 26 -16.27 0.74 -0.85
N MET A 27 -15.85 1.51 -1.86
CA MET A 27 -14.56 2.19 -1.86
C MET A 27 -14.45 3.25 -0.77
N GLN A 28 -15.50 4.03 -0.55
CA GLN A 28 -15.50 5.03 0.52
C GLN A 28 -15.40 4.36 1.89
N LYS A 29 -16.19 3.30 2.13
CA LYS A 29 -16.12 2.49 3.35
C LYS A 29 -14.72 1.89 3.55
N TYR A 30 -14.13 1.34 2.49
CA TYR A 30 -12.76 0.81 2.49
C TYR A 30 -11.76 1.87 2.99
N ILE A 31 -11.85 3.09 2.48
CA ILE A 31 -10.99 4.20 2.89
C ILE A 31 -11.25 4.55 4.36
N ASP A 32 -12.50 4.82 4.72
CA ASP A 32 -12.87 5.34 6.05
C ASP A 32 -12.55 4.38 7.20
N GLU A 33 -12.70 3.07 6.97
CA GLU A 33 -12.46 2.05 7.98
C GLU A 33 -10.99 1.67 8.15
N ASN A 34 -10.14 1.88 7.12
CA ASN A 34 -8.79 1.30 7.11
C ASN A 34 -7.66 2.32 7.01
N VAL A 35 -7.82 3.38 6.22
CA VAL A 35 -6.74 4.33 5.94
C VAL A 35 -6.38 5.11 7.21
N PHE A 36 -5.10 5.03 7.61
CA PHE A 36 -4.58 5.60 8.86
C PHE A 36 -5.28 5.09 10.15
N LYS A 37 -5.98 3.95 10.08
CA LYS A 37 -6.64 3.31 11.24
C LYS A 37 -5.76 2.21 11.86
N SER A 38 -4.58 2.59 12.37
CA SER A 38 -3.65 1.68 13.05
C SER A 38 -3.35 2.12 14.48
N SER A 39 -3.71 1.29 15.47
CA SER A 39 -3.35 1.51 16.88
C SER A 39 -1.83 1.46 17.08
N THR A 40 -1.14 0.54 16.42
CA THR A 40 0.32 0.43 16.46
C THR A 40 1.00 1.68 15.91
N MET A 41 0.49 2.27 14.82
CA MET A 41 1.00 3.54 14.30
C MET A 41 0.83 4.66 15.33
N LYS A 42 -0.38 4.82 15.88
CA LYS A 42 -0.66 5.83 16.92
C LYS A 42 0.26 5.68 18.13
N GLU A 43 0.50 4.45 18.58
CA GLU A 43 1.39 4.15 19.69
C GLU A 43 2.85 4.49 19.37
N LEU A 44 3.35 4.11 18.19
CA LEU A 44 4.72 4.39 17.77
C LEU A 44 4.99 5.88 17.47
N LEU A 45 3.93 6.66 17.25
CA LEU A 45 3.97 8.12 17.12
C LEU A 45 3.69 8.84 18.46
N SER A 46 3.54 8.12 19.57
CA SER A 46 3.42 8.75 20.90
C SER A 46 4.77 9.12 21.49
N ASP A 47 4.78 10.05 22.44
CA ASP A 47 5.97 10.50 23.20
C ASP A 47 6.80 9.35 23.81
N THR A 48 6.17 8.20 24.07
CA THR A 48 6.82 7.01 24.65
C THR A 48 7.77 6.33 23.66
N PHE A 49 7.41 6.33 22.38
CA PHE A 49 8.17 5.70 21.29
C PHE A 49 8.78 6.74 20.35
N GLU A 50 8.61 8.02 20.64
CA GLU A 50 9.12 9.10 19.84
C GLU A 50 10.66 9.08 19.80
N TYR A 51 11.21 9.32 18.62
CA TYR A 51 12.63 9.49 18.48
C TYR A 51 13.07 10.88 18.95
N LYS A 52 13.68 10.94 20.14
CA LYS A 52 14.11 12.19 20.79
C LYS A 52 15.44 12.76 20.30
N GLY A 53 16.08 12.19 19.26
CA GLY A 53 17.30 12.75 18.67
C GLY A 53 18.58 12.67 19.53
N GLN A 54 18.51 12.18 20.78
CA GLN A 54 19.66 12.17 21.71
C GLN A 54 20.75 11.15 21.35
N ARG A 55 20.45 10.23 20.44
CA ARG A 55 21.43 9.31 19.83
C ARG A 55 21.16 9.29 18.32
N PRO A 56 22.07 9.81 17.48
CA PRO A 56 21.79 10.16 16.09
C PRO A 56 21.44 8.98 15.17
N ASP A 57 21.43 7.74 15.67
CA ASP A 57 21.08 6.55 14.88
C ASP A 57 20.02 5.65 15.55
N THR A 58 19.48 5.99 16.71
CA THR A 58 18.65 5.04 17.49
C THR A 58 17.16 5.34 17.40
N ILE A 59 16.36 4.43 16.87
CA ILE A 59 14.89 4.51 16.93
C ILE A 59 14.31 3.54 17.97
N LEU A 60 13.04 3.74 18.33
CA LEU A 60 12.31 2.87 19.26
C LEU A 60 11.30 1.99 18.53
N LEU A 61 11.36 0.70 18.86
CA LEU A 61 10.42 -0.36 18.50
C LEU A 61 9.69 -0.85 19.75
N LYS A 62 8.60 -1.61 19.59
CA LYS A 62 7.85 -2.18 20.71
C LYS A 62 8.16 -3.65 20.88
N ASP A 63 8.63 -4.05 22.06
CA ASP A 63 8.70 -5.45 22.44
C ASP A 63 7.28 -6.00 22.65
N LEU A 64 6.91 -7.05 21.92
CA LEU A 64 5.55 -7.61 21.97
C LEU A 64 5.25 -8.33 23.28
N LYS A 65 6.27 -8.81 24.00
CA LYS A 65 6.10 -9.56 25.25
C LYS A 65 5.92 -8.64 26.44
N THR A 66 6.69 -7.56 26.49
CA THR A 66 6.78 -6.65 27.64
C THR A 66 6.07 -5.31 27.39
N GLY A 67 5.78 -4.98 26.13
CA GLY A 67 5.24 -3.69 25.73
C GLY A 67 6.25 -2.54 25.82
N LYS A 68 7.50 -2.80 26.24
CA LYS A 68 8.50 -1.77 26.48
C LYS A 68 9.23 -1.35 25.19
N PRO A 69 9.76 -0.11 25.14
CA PRO A 69 10.62 0.32 24.06
C PRO A 69 11.89 -0.52 23.95
N VAL A 70 12.26 -0.87 22.71
CA VAL A 70 13.52 -1.50 22.36
C VAL A 70 14.25 -0.61 21.37
N GLU A 71 15.50 -0.28 21.69
CA GLU A 71 16.38 0.49 20.82
C GLU A 71 16.81 -0.34 19.61
N ALA A 72 16.70 0.26 18.42
CA ALA A 72 17.26 -0.24 17.18
C ALA A 72 18.10 0.85 16.53
N LYS A 73 19.26 0.49 15.99
CA LYS A 73 20.09 1.40 15.20
C LYS A 73 19.69 1.36 13.74
N VAL A 74 19.71 2.51 13.08
CA VAL A 74 19.48 2.64 11.65
C VAL A 74 20.82 2.53 10.91
N LYS A 75 20.86 1.74 9.85
CA LYS A 75 21.95 1.68 8.88
C LYS A 75 21.39 1.99 7.51
N LEU A 76 22.07 2.86 6.78
CA LEU A 76 21.71 3.27 5.43
C LEU A 76 22.85 2.90 4.49
N SER A 77 22.51 2.35 3.33
CA SER A 77 23.49 2.08 2.28
C SER A 77 22.90 2.39 0.91
N SER A 78 23.78 2.72 -0.02
CA SER A 78 23.41 3.07 -1.39
C SER A 78 24.45 2.50 -2.36
N LYS A 79 23.97 1.97 -3.49
CA LYS A 79 24.81 1.43 -4.57
C LYS A 79 24.15 1.70 -5.92
N LYS A 80 24.93 1.73 -7.00
CA LYS A 80 24.35 1.72 -8.36
C LYS A 80 23.87 0.32 -8.71
N ASN A 81 22.76 0.24 -9.45
CA ASN A 81 22.29 -1.03 -9.98
C ASN A 81 23.31 -1.54 -11.02
N HIS A 82 23.63 -2.83 -10.95
CA HIS A 82 24.62 -3.45 -11.82
C HIS A 82 24.20 -3.47 -13.30
N TYR A 83 22.90 -3.69 -13.56
CA TYR A 83 22.35 -3.81 -14.91
C TYR A 83 21.92 -2.47 -15.51
N GLU A 84 21.51 -1.51 -14.67
CA GLU A 84 21.10 -0.18 -15.11
C GLU A 84 21.80 0.89 -14.24
N PRO A 85 23.01 1.37 -14.60
CA PRO A 85 23.80 2.29 -13.76
C PRO A 85 23.14 3.65 -13.46
N SER A 86 22.12 4.05 -14.23
CA SER A 86 21.30 5.23 -13.95
C SER A 86 20.42 5.03 -12.71
N VAL A 87 20.13 3.78 -12.33
CA VAL A 87 19.33 3.42 -11.16
C VAL A 87 20.22 3.33 -9.92
N THR A 88 19.82 4.02 -8.86
CA THR A 88 20.40 3.90 -7.52
C THR A 88 19.55 2.96 -6.69
N VAL A 89 20.17 1.98 -6.04
CA VAL A 89 19.53 1.09 -5.05
C VAL A 89 19.90 1.59 -3.67
N GLU A 90 18.90 1.94 -2.87
CA GLU A 90 19.08 2.32 -1.46
C GLU A 90 18.53 1.22 -0.56
N THR A 91 19.18 1.02 0.60
CA THR A 91 18.74 0.07 1.61
C THR A 91 18.71 0.75 2.97
N ILE A 92 17.56 0.66 3.63
CA ILE A 92 17.37 1.02 5.03
C ILE A 92 17.36 -0.27 5.85
N GLU A 93 18.25 -0.38 6.84
CA GLU A 93 18.31 -1.53 7.74
C GLU A 93 18.18 -1.07 9.20
N LEU A 94 17.44 -1.86 9.99
CA LEU A 94 17.37 -1.76 11.45
C LEU A 94 18.20 -2.87 12.06
N VAL A 95 19.11 -2.55 12.98
CA VAL A 95 19.93 -3.52 13.70
C VAL A 95 19.80 -3.36 15.20
N ASP A 96 19.96 -4.46 15.94
CA ASP A 96 19.98 -4.41 17.40
C ASP A 96 21.33 -3.91 17.96
N LYS A 97 21.43 -3.85 19.29
CA LYS A 97 22.64 -3.42 20.00
C LYS A 97 23.89 -4.26 19.70
N PHE A 98 23.71 -5.49 19.20
CA PHE A 98 24.79 -6.40 18.79
C PHE A 98 25.08 -6.34 17.29
N GLY A 99 24.39 -5.45 16.56
CA GLY A 99 24.53 -5.31 15.12
C GLY A 99 23.78 -6.37 14.30
N LYS A 100 22.91 -7.17 14.93
CA LYS A 100 22.11 -8.18 14.23
C LYS A 100 20.89 -7.54 13.57
N SER A 101 20.62 -7.93 12.32
CA SER A 101 19.50 -7.41 11.54
C SER A 101 18.14 -7.71 12.19
N ILE A 102 17.34 -6.67 12.38
CA ILE A 102 15.95 -6.69 12.85
C ILE A 102 15.00 -6.70 11.64
N GLY A 103 15.34 -5.92 10.62
CA GLY A 103 14.61 -5.84 9.37
C GLY A 103 15.26 -4.86 8.40
N SER A 104 14.92 -4.97 7.13
CA SER A 104 15.47 -4.15 6.08
C SER A 104 14.43 -3.83 5.01
N LYS A 105 14.67 -2.74 4.29
CA LYS A 105 13.91 -2.35 3.11
C LYS A 105 14.87 -1.88 2.03
N GLU A 106 14.84 -2.56 0.89
CA GLU A 106 15.54 -2.16 -0.32
C GLU A 106 14.53 -1.51 -1.28
N TYR A 107 14.93 -0.45 -1.96
CA TYR A 107 14.15 0.21 -3.01
C TYR A 107 15.10 0.87 -3.99
N SER A 108 14.57 1.20 -5.18
CA SER A 108 15.39 1.83 -6.21
C SER A 108 14.86 3.21 -6.57
N ILE A 109 15.77 4.09 -6.99
CA ILE A 109 15.50 5.45 -7.45
C ILE A 109 16.04 5.55 -8.87
N LYS A 110 15.20 6.02 -9.79
CA LYS A 110 15.52 6.16 -11.20
C LYS A 110 15.28 7.60 -11.66
N PRO A 111 16.25 8.25 -12.32
CA PRO A 111 16.00 9.54 -12.96
C PRO A 111 15.11 9.38 -14.19
N ALA A 112 14.19 10.32 -14.33
CA ALA A 112 13.35 10.54 -15.49
C ALA A 112 14.07 11.36 -16.55
N SER A 113 13.51 11.39 -17.77
CA SER A 113 14.01 12.24 -18.86
C SER A 113 13.94 13.74 -18.55
N ASP A 114 13.03 14.17 -17.67
CA ASP A 114 12.85 15.56 -17.24
C ASP A 114 13.61 15.88 -15.94
N LYS A 115 14.60 15.05 -15.56
CA LYS A 115 15.36 15.12 -14.31
C LYS A 115 14.55 14.89 -13.03
N LYS A 116 13.25 14.58 -13.10
CA LYS A 116 12.50 14.13 -11.93
C LYS A 116 12.99 12.76 -11.46
N LEU A 117 12.84 12.47 -10.19
CA LEU A 117 13.17 11.15 -9.65
C LEU A 117 11.89 10.32 -9.51
N PHE A 118 11.97 9.04 -9.88
CA PHE A 118 10.94 8.06 -9.61
C PHE A 118 11.48 7.00 -8.66
N MET A 119 10.63 6.61 -7.72
CA MET A 119 10.89 5.48 -6.85
C MET A 119 10.33 4.21 -7.47
N ILE A 120 11.08 3.12 -7.39
CA ILE A 120 10.67 1.79 -7.81
C ILE A 120 10.47 0.98 -6.53
N THR A 121 9.35 0.24 -6.47
CA THR A 121 9.08 -0.67 -5.35
C THR A 121 10.25 -1.63 -5.20
N GLY A 122 10.66 -1.89 -3.96
CA GLY A 122 11.56 -3.01 -3.66
C GLY A 122 10.99 -3.91 -2.59
N GLU A 123 11.85 -4.64 -1.89
CA GLU A 123 11.46 -5.65 -0.92
C GLU A 123 11.57 -5.12 0.52
N MET A 124 10.74 -5.66 1.41
CA MET A 124 10.81 -5.39 2.84
C MET A 124 10.85 -6.71 3.60
N ASN A 125 11.87 -6.86 4.44
CA ASN A 125 12.11 -8.05 5.23
C ASN A 125 12.07 -7.70 6.72
N THR A 126 11.26 -8.42 7.49
CA THR A 126 11.19 -8.28 8.95
C THR A 126 11.65 -9.59 9.59
N HIS A 127 12.82 -9.60 10.22
CA HIS A 127 13.46 -10.82 10.74
C HIS A 127 13.04 -11.15 12.18
N ARG A 128 12.61 -10.13 12.94
CA ARG A 128 12.23 -10.25 14.36
C ARG A 128 10.72 -10.21 14.53
N GLN A 129 10.13 -11.36 14.86
CA GLN A 129 8.68 -11.50 15.07
C GLN A 129 8.23 -11.14 16.49
N ASP A 130 9.18 -10.95 17.41
CA ASP A 130 8.99 -10.52 18.79
C ASP A 130 8.92 -8.99 18.95
N LEU A 131 9.17 -8.24 17.86
CA LEU A 131 9.13 -6.78 17.83
C LEU A 131 7.98 -6.29 16.95
N ALA A 132 7.15 -5.41 17.49
CA ALA A 132 6.18 -4.62 16.73
C ALA A 132 6.83 -3.34 16.19
N GLY A 133 6.33 -2.87 15.05
CA GLY A 133 6.72 -1.59 14.47
C GLY A 133 7.91 -1.63 13.51
N VAL A 134 8.52 -2.80 13.27
CA VAL A 134 9.67 -2.92 12.35
C VAL A 134 9.30 -2.42 10.94
N GLY A 135 8.25 -3.00 10.34
CA GLY A 135 7.79 -2.59 9.01
C GLY A 135 7.34 -1.12 8.99
N PHE A 136 6.68 -0.66 10.05
CA PHE A 136 6.22 0.72 10.19
C PHE A 136 7.39 1.71 10.12
N ARG A 137 8.46 1.48 10.89
CA ARG A 137 9.63 2.36 10.93
C ARG A 137 10.40 2.34 9.60
N LEU A 138 10.50 1.17 8.96
CA LEU A 138 11.09 1.05 7.62
C LEU A 138 10.28 1.82 6.58
N ASP A 139 8.95 1.74 6.60
CA ASP A 139 8.08 2.50 5.71
C ASP A 139 8.12 4.01 6.03
N GLN A 140 8.14 4.41 7.30
CA GLN A 140 8.27 5.81 7.72
C GLN A 140 9.54 6.44 7.15
N MET A 141 10.70 5.79 7.31
CA MET A 141 11.97 6.28 6.76
C MET A 141 11.96 6.29 5.23
N HIS A 142 11.36 5.28 4.59
CA HIS A 142 11.22 5.25 3.13
C HIS A 142 10.36 6.40 2.59
N ILE A 143 9.26 6.73 3.28
CA ILE A 143 8.38 7.86 2.94
C ILE A 143 9.11 9.19 3.16
N GLU A 144 9.81 9.33 4.29
CA GLU A 144 10.63 10.52 4.56
C GLU A 144 11.69 10.72 3.48
N ARG A 145 12.37 9.64 3.06
CA ARG A 145 13.35 9.69 1.96
C ARG A 145 12.72 10.08 0.63
N ALA A 146 11.55 9.53 0.29
CA ALA A 146 10.83 9.90 -0.93
C ALA A 146 10.48 11.40 -0.95
N LEU A 147 10.03 11.94 0.18
CA LEU A 147 9.69 13.37 0.31
C LEU A 147 10.93 14.27 0.19
N GLN A 148 12.06 13.89 0.76
CA GLN A 148 13.34 14.60 0.60
C GLN A 148 13.79 14.67 -0.88
N LEU A 149 13.43 13.66 -1.67
CA LEU A 149 13.75 13.56 -3.10
C LEU A 149 12.68 14.19 -4.01
N GLY A 150 11.65 14.81 -3.45
CA GLY A 150 10.55 15.41 -4.22
C GLY A 150 9.66 14.39 -4.95
N ILE A 151 9.59 13.15 -4.47
CA ILE A 151 8.79 12.09 -5.11
C ILE A 151 7.32 12.21 -4.69
N GLU A 152 6.44 12.42 -5.67
CA GLU A 152 5.01 12.64 -5.44
C GLU A 152 4.15 11.36 -5.42
N LYS A 153 4.70 10.25 -5.92
CA LYS A 153 4.05 8.93 -5.95
C LYS A 153 5.03 7.86 -5.50
N ILE A 154 4.73 7.21 -4.39
CA ILE A 154 5.53 6.10 -3.84
C ILE A 154 4.83 4.78 -4.19
N PRO A 155 5.37 3.97 -5.11
CA PRO A 155 4.72 2.72 -5.51
C PRO A 155 4.99 1.58 -4.53
N ARG A 156 4.07 0.62 -4.50
CA ARG A 156 4.16 -0.61 -3.72
C ARG A 156 3.47 -1.75 -4.47
N VAL A 157 4.04 -2.95 -4.40
CA VAL A 157 3.34 -4.19 -4.75
C VAL A 157 3.09 -4.94 -3.46
N ALA A 158 1.83 -5.01 -3.04
CA ALA A 158 1.43 -5.60 -1.78
C ALA A 158 1.00 -7.05 -2.01
N LEU A 159 1.67 -7.98 -1.31
CA LEU A 159 1.13 -9.31 -1.14
C LEU A 159 -0.18 -9.23 -0.33
N PRO A 160 -1.11 -10.16 -0.54
CA PRO A 160 -2.41 -10.17 0.14
C PRO A 160 -2.33 -10.01 1.66
N LYS A 161 -1.40 -10.74 2.29
CA LYS A 161 -1.11 -10.67 3.73
C LYS A 161 -0.64 -9.31 4.24
N ALA A 162 -0.23 -8.41 3.34
CA ALA A 162 0.29 -7.08 3.67
C ALA A 162 -0.66 -5.95 3.25
N ILE A 163 -1.75 -6.24 2.51
CA ILE A 163 -2.68 -5.20 2.02
C ILE A 163 -3.28 -4.41 3.18
N LEU A 164 -3.73 -5.07 4.25
CA LEU A 164 -4.28 -4.39 5.43
C LEU A 164 -3.26 -3.47 6.09
N TYR A 165 -2.02 -3.93 6.22
CA TYR A 165 -0.94 -3.13 6.78
C TYR A 165 -0.65 -1.91 5.89
N HIS A 166 -0.47 -2.08 4.58
CA HIS A 166 -0.17 -0.97 3.68
C HIS A 166 -1.34 0.00 3.53
N THR A 167 -2.59 -0.48 3.55
CA THR A 167 -3.77 0.40 3.56
C THR A 167 -3.82 1.27 4.82
N LYS A 168 -3.48 0.69 5.97
CA LYS A 168 -3.34 1.44 7.24
C LYS A 168 -2.22 2.49 7.20
N MET A 169 -1.26 2.34 6.30
CA MET A 169 -0.22 3.33 6.02
C MET A 169 -0.62 4.32 4.91
N GLY A 170 -1.86 4.30 4.43
CA GLY A 170 -2.35 5.22 3.40
C GLY A 170 -2.03 4.82 1.97
N PHE A 171 -1.44 3.65 1.73
CA PHE A 171 -1.31 3.14 0.36
C PHE A 171 -2.68 2.70 -0.12
N LEU A 172 -3.07 3.15 -1.31
CA LEU A 172 -4.34 2.79 -1.96
C LEU A 172 -4.08 2.01 -3.25
N PRO A 173 -4.98 1.11 -3.66
CA PRO A 173 -4.83 0.38 -4.92
C PRO A 173 -4.74 1.37 -6.10
N ASP A 174 -3.77 1.14 -6.97
CA ASP A 174 -3.65 1.90 -8.21
C ASP A 174 -4.83 1.58 -9.13
N ARG A 175 -5.31 2.62 -9.83
CA ARG A 175 -6.42 2.56 -10.77
C ARG A 175 -5.91 3.05 -12.12
N GLY A 176 -6.23 2.35 -13.19
CA GLY A 176 -5.69 2.60 -14.52
C GLY A 176 -6.29 1.62 -15.54
N GLU A 177 -6.26 1.99 -16.82
CA GLU A 177 -6.85 1.18 -17.90
C GLU A 177 -6.21 -0.21 -18.00
N GLU A 178 -4.95 -0.34 -17.59
CA GLU A 178 -4.22 -1.60 -17.49
C GLU A 178 -4.85 -2.62 -16.52
N TYR A 179 -5.68 -2.16 -15.58
CA TYR A 179 -6.36 -3.00 -14.60
C TYR A 179 -7.84 -3.25 -14.93
N TYR A 180 -8.34 -2.70 -16.03
CA TYR A 180 -9.77 -2.67 -16.33
C TYR A 180 -10.19 -3.76 -17.31
N VAL A 181 -11.27 -4.44 -16.98
CA VAL A 181 -11.95 -5.36 -17.90
C VAL A 181 -13.29 -4.77 -18.27
N GLN A 182 -13.47 -4.45 -19.56
CA GLN A 182 -14.73 -3.89 -20.05
C GLN A 182 -15.85 -4.93 -20.02
N ILE A 183 -17.02 -4.51 -19.53
CA ILE A 183 -18.27 -5.29 -19.53
C ILE A 183 -19.38 -4.50 -20.22
N LYS A 184 -20.35 -5.23 -20.81
CA LYS A 184 -21.50 -4.68 -21.54
C LYS A 184 -22.81 -4.83 -20.77
N ASN A 185 -22.90 -5.80 -19.86
CA ASN A 185 -24.07 -6.14 -19.05
C ASN A 185 -23.63 -6.81 -17.73
N SER A 186 -24.51 -6.84 -16.73
CA SER A 186 -24.15 -7.29 -15.38
C SER A 186 -23.86 -8.79 -15.28
N ASN A 187 -24.41 -9.62 -16.17
CA ASN A 187 -24.15 -11.06 -16.19
C ASN A 187 -22.72 -11.42 -16.63
N GLN A 188 -21.95 -10.46 -17.17
CA GLN A 188 -20.53 -10.63 -17.48
C GLN A 188 -19.60 -10.46 -16.27
N ILE A 189 -20.10 -10.00 -15.12
CA ILE A 189 -19.25 -9.76 -13.95
C ILE A 189 -18.63 -11.05 -13.43
N MET A 190 -19.43 -12.05 -13.08
CA MET A 190 -18.92 -13.30 -12.53
C MET A 190 -17.98 -14.04 -13.49
N PRO A 191 -18.30 -14.22 -14.78
CA PRO A 191 -17.37 -14.82 -15.73
C PRO A 191 -16.03 -14.07 -15.86
N ALA A 192 -16.05 -12.73 -15.75
CA ALA A 192 -14.83 -11.94 -15.78
C ALA A 192 -13.98 -12.13 -14.51
N LEU A 193 -14.61 -12.20 -13.34
CA LEU A 193 -13.93 -12.48 -12.07
C LEU A 193 -13.34 -13.90 -12.06
N GLU A 194 -14.11 -14.90 -12.50
CA GLU A 194 -13.64 -16.28 -12.63
C GLU A 194 -12.41 -16.31 -13.52
N LYS A 195 -12.49 -15.81 -14.76
CA LYS A 195 -11.35 -15.79 -15.68
C LYS A 195 -10.09 -15.11 -15.10
N HIS A 196 -10.26 -14.05 -14.31
CA HIS A 196 -9.13 -13.29 -13.75
C HIS A 196 -8.56 -13.93 -12.48
N PHE A 197 -9.41 -14.50 -11.62
CA PHE A 197 -9.04 -14.98 -10.27
C PHE A 197 -9.09 -16.51 -10.10
N GLU A 198 -9.55 -17.29 -11.09
CA GLU A 198 -9.71 -18.75 -11.01
C GLU A 198 -8.42 -19.49 -10.65
N ARG A 199 -7.26 -19.02 -11.14
CA ARG A 199 -5.94 -19.59 -10.74
C ARG A 199 -5.52 -19.25 -9.30
N LEU A 200 -6.22 -18.33 -8.65
CA LEU A 200 -5.85 -17.69 -7.38
C LEU A 200 -6.91 -17.92 -6.29
N ALA A 201 -8.03 -18.58 -6.64
CA ALA A 201 -9.16 -18.90 -5.78
C ALA A 201 -8.89 -20.07 -4.82
N GLY A 202 -7.64 -20.56 -4.71
CA GLY A 202 -7.29 -21.69 -3.86
C GLY A 202 -7.63 -21.50 -2.37
N GLU A 203 -7.77 -20.25 -1.92
CA GLU A 203 -8.09 -19.92 -0.52
C GLU A 203 -9.30 -18.98 -0.34
N ILE A 204 -9.78 -18.32 -1.42
CA ILE A 204 -10.93 -17.41 -1.37
C ILE A 204 -11.94 -17.83 -2.45
N PRO A 205 -13.17 -18.24 -2.09
CA PRO A 205 -14.21 -18.55 -3.07
C PRO A 205 -14.49 -17.35 -3.97
N ILE A 206 -14.70 -17.56 -5.28
CA ILE A 206 -15.01 -16.49 -6.23
C ILE A 206 -16.26 -15.69 -5.80
N SER A 207 -17.24 -16.35 -5.17
CA SER A 207 -18.43 -15.70 -4.60
C SER A 207 -18.13 -14.67 -3.50
N SER A 208 -16.92 -14.70 -2.93
CA SER A 208 -16.46 -13.74 -1.93
C SER A 208 -15.78 -12.51 -2.52
N PHE A 209 -15.58 -12.45 -3.84
CA PHE A 209 -14.99 -11.29 -4.50
C PHE A 209 -16.02 -10.18 -4.64
N VAL A 210 -15.64 -8.99 -4.17
CA VAL A 210 -16.49 -7.79 -4.22
C VAL A 210 -16.10 -6.97 -5.47
N PRO A 211 -16.87 -7.05 -6.57
CA PRO A 211 -16.52 -6.38 -7.80
C PRO A 211 -16.58 -4.86 -7.65
N ILE A 212 -15.52 -4.20 -8.10
CA ILE A 212 -15.48 -2.75 -8.21
C ILE A 212 -15.76 -2.36 -9.66
N VAL A 213 -17.00 -1.96 -9.92
CA VAL A 213 -17.47 -1.52 -11.22
C VAL A 213 -17.33 -0.01 -11.33
N ILE A 214 -16.82 0.46 -12.47
CA ILE A 214 -16.66 1.87 -12.78
C ILE A 214 -17.27 2.19 -14.14
N GLU A 215 -17.76 3.42 -14.31
CA GLU A 215 -18.22 3.96 -15.59
C GLU A 215 -17.21 5.01 -16.11
N LYS A 216 -16.69 4.81 -17.33
CA LYS A 216 -15.85 5.79 -18.03
C LYS A 216 -16.37 5.99 -19.45
N CYS A 217 -16.62 7.23 -19.84
CA CYS A 217 -17.10 7.59 -21.19
C CYS A 217 -18.31 6.76 -21.65
N GLY A 218 -19.27 6.48 -20.74
CA GLY A 218 -20.47 5.67 -21.02
C GLY A 218 -20.22 4.16 -21.21
N LYS A 219 -19.02 3.68 -20.90
CA LYS A 219 -18.66 2.25 -20.87
C LYS A 219 -18.43 1.80 -19.43
N PHE A 220 -18.73 0.54 -19.15
CA PHE A 220 -18.57 -0.07 -17.84
C PHE A 220 -17.36 -0.98 -17.81
N PHE A 221 -16.64 -0.94 -16.69
CA PHE A 221 -15.44 -1.74 -16.47
C PHE A 221 -15.44 -2.31 -15.06
N ILE A 222 -14.78 -3.45 -14.89
CA ILE A 222 -14.38 -3.97 -13.59
C ILE A 222 -12.93 -3.56 -13.36
N ASP A 223 -12.68 -2.90 -12.24
CA ASP A 223 -11.34 -2.57 -11.75
C ASP A 223 -10.78 -3.77 -10.99
N MET A 224 -9.98 -4.60 -11.66
CA MET A 224 -9.53 -5.89 -11.12
C MET A 224 -8.55 -5.72 -9.96
N ASN A 225 -7.65 -4.74 -10.02
CA ASN A 225 -6.68 -4.47 -8.96
C ASN A 225 -7.39 -4.02 -7.68
N THR A 226 -8.35 -3.10 -7.80
CA THR A 226 -9.14 -2.63 -6.65
C THR A 226 -10.08 -3.71 -6.12
N THR A 227 -10.68 -4.52 -7.00
CA THR A 227 -11.50 -5.68 -6.62
C THR A 227 -10.70 -6.67 -5.77
N GLY A 228 -9.46 -6.99 -6.17
CA GLY A 228 -8.56 -7.85 -5.40
C GLY A 228 -8.20 -7.27 -4.03
N ALA A 229 -7.93 -5.96 -3.98
CA ALA A 229 -7.58 -5.26 -2.73
C ALA A 229 -8.72 -5.26 -1.72
N VAL A 230 -9.93 -4.86 -2.14
CA VAL A 230 -11.13 -4.79 -1.29
C VAL A 230 -11.50 -6.19 -0.79
N THR A 231 -11.53 -7.17 -1.69
CA THR A 231 -11.83 -8.56 -1.34
C THR A 231 -10.85 -9.08 -0.29
N THR A 232 -9.56 -8.83 -0.48
CA THR A 232 -8.54 -9.28 0.48
C THR A 232 -8.74 -8.63 1.85
N LEU A 233 -9.03 -7.32 1.91
CA LEU A 233 -9.28 -6.66 3.21
C LEU A 233 -10.50 -7.23 3.93
N GLU A 234 -11.60 -7.48 3.22
CA GLU A 234 -12.80 -8.06 3.83
C GLU A 234 -12.51 -9.45 4.39
N GLN A 235 -11.80 -10.30 3.64
CA GLN A 235 -11.42 -11.62 4.14
C GLN A 235 -10.46 -11.55 5.32
N CYS A 236 -9.53 -10.60 5.31
CA CYS A 236 -8.64 -10.34 6.44
C CYS A 236 -9.42 -9.93 7.69
N LYS A 237 -10.38 -9.01 7.56
CA LYS A 237 -11.23 -8.54 8.66
C LYS A 237 -12.09 -9.67 9.22
N ASN A 238 -12.83 -10.38 8.36
CA ASN A 238 -13.67 -11.52 8.74
C ASN A 238 -12.88 -12.59 9.50
N ARG A 239 -11.63 -12.83 9.10
CA ARG A 239 -10.77 -13.80 9.79
C ARG A 239 -10.27 -13.29 11.14
N ILE A 240 -9.82 -12.03 11.22
CA ILE A 240 -9.41 -11.43 12.50
C ILE A 240 -10.55 -11.51 13.51
N GLU A 241 -11.78 -11.19 13.09
CA GLU A 241 -12.98 -11.29 13.92
C GLU A 241 -13.27 -12.72 14.39
N ARG A 242 -13.07 -13.73 13.54
CA ARG A 242 -13.34 -15.14 13.86
C ARG A 242 -12.26 -15.81 14.70
N THR A 243 -10.98 -15.50 14.47
CA THR A 243 -9.86 -16.26 15.06
C THR A 243 -9.07 -15.47 16.08
N ASN A 244 -9.38 -14.17 16.28
CA ASN A 244 -8.60 -13.24 17.09
C ASN A 244 -7.09 -13.22 16.74
N ALA A 245 -6.74 -13.68 15.54
CA ALA A 245 -5.36 -13.85 15.11
C ALA A 245 -4.99 -12.66 14.23
N HIS A 246 -4.07 -11.83 14.70
CA HIS A 246 -3.59 -10.66 13.97
C HIS A 246 -2.54 -10.97 12.89
N ARG A 247 -2.08 -12.23 12.79
CA ARG A 247 -1.20 -12.68 11.70
C ARG A 247 -2.07 -13.01 10.49
N LEU A 248 -2.01 -12.14 9.49
CA LEU A 248 -2.70 -12.28 8.21
C LEU A 248 -2.17 -13.54 7.51
N LEU A 249 -3.08 -14.39 7.04
CA LEU A 249 -2.74 -15.61 6.31
C LEU A 249 -1.87 -15.35 5.09
N SER A 250 -1.16 -16.40 4.67
CA SER A 250 -0.61 -16.52 3.32
C SER A 250 -1.71 -16.72 2.28
N PHE A 251 -2.61 -15.76 2.09
CA PHE A 251 -3.52 -15.82 0.94
C PHE A 251 -2.65 -15.82 -0.32
N ASN A 252 -2.65 -16.92 -1.06
CA ASN A 252 -2.00 -17.03 -2.37
C ASN A 252 -2.82 -16.31 -3.46
N THR A 253 -3.26 -15.08 -3.19
CA THR A 253 -3.96 -14.23 -4.18
C THR A 253 -3.00 -13.27 -4.89
N VAL A 254 -3.50 -12.59 -5.93
CA VAL A 254 -2.70 -11.70 -6.78
C VAL A 254 -2.17 -10.55 -5.93
N SER A 255 -0.88 -10.25 -6.12
CA SER A 255 -0.31 -9.03 -5.55
C SER A 255 -1.08 -7.81 -6.05
N THR A 256 -1.41 -6.89 -5.14
CA THR A 256 -2.09 -5.64 -5.49
C THR A 256 -1.06 -4.54 -5.73
N HIS A 257 -1.20 -3.84 -6.85
CA HIS A 257 -0.42 -2.63 -7.10
C HIS A 257 -1.04 -1.48 -6.31
N MET A 258 -0.25 -0.81 -5.48
CA MET A 258 -0.71 0.28 -4.62
C MET A 258 0.23 1.47 -4.72
N SER A 259 -0.25 2.66 -4.37
CA SER A 259 0.61 3.82 -4.20
C SER A 259 0.17 4.71 -3.05
N LEU A 260 1.15 5.42 -2.49
CA LEU A 260 0.95 6.54 -1.59
C LEU A 260 1.21 7.83 -2.39
N LYS A 261 0.20 8.69 -2.51
CA LYS A 261 0.19 9.91 -3.31
C LYS A 261 -0.95 10.85 -2.88
N GLY A 262 -0.93 12.10 -3.33
CA GLY A 262 -2.01 13.07 -3.06
C GLY A 262 -2.26 13.25 -1.57
N LYS A 263 -3.53 13.31 -1.15
CA LYS A 263 -3.94 13.60 0.23
C LYS A 263 -3.35 12.64 1.27
N GLU A 264 -3.15 11.36 0.93
CA GLU A 264 -2.53 10.40 1.84
C GLU A 264 -1.03 10.66 2.03
N LEU A 265 -0.34 11.11 0.98
CA LEU A 265 1.07 11.53 1.09
C LEU A 265 1.20 12.86 1.83
N ASP A 266 0.28 13.80 1.61
CA ASP A 266 0.21 15.06 2.36
C ASP A 266 0.01 14.81 3.86
N HIS A 267 -0.83 13.83 4.22
CA HIS A 267 -0.99 13.43 5.62
C HIS A 267 0.33 12.93 6.24
N TRP A 268 1.10 12.13 5.50
CA TRP A 268 2.44 11.72 5.95
C TRP A 268 3.40 12.89 6.09
N LYS A 269 3.36 13.85 5.17
CA LYS A 269 4.19 15.06 5.23
C LYS A 269 3.92 15.84 6.51
N GLU A 270 2.67 15.94 6.94
CA GLU A 270 2.32 16.57 8.23
C GLU A 270 2.80 15.73 9.42
N LEU A 271 2.55 14.42 9.44
CA LEU A 271 3.02 13.53 10.52
C LEU A 271 4.54 13.56 10.72
N LEU A 272 5.30 13.67 9.62
CA LEU A 272 6.77 13.67 9.66
C LEU A 272 7.37 14.98 10.16
N LYS A 273 6.61 16.08 10.24
CA LYS A 273 7.09 17.33 10.88
C LYS A 273 7.34 17.12 12.37
N ASP A 274 6.42 16.41 13.02
CA ASP A 274 6.47 16.15 14.47
C ASP A 274 7.27 14.89 14.77
N HIS A 275 7.29 13.93 13.84
CA HIS A 275 7.97 12.64 14.02
C HIS A 275 9.01 12.32 12.94
N PRO A 276 10.01 13.18 12.70
CA PRO A 276 11.08 12.87 11.77
C PRO A 276 12.00 11.76 12.30
N ILE A 277 12.49 10.90 11.42
CA ILE A 277 13.59 9.99 11.71
C ILE A 277 14.82 10.47 10.94
N LEU A 278 14.83 10.30 9.60
CA LEU A 278 16.02 10.50 8.78
C LEU A 278 16.59 11.93 8.87
N SER A 279 15.76 12.96 8.93
CA SER A 279 16.20 14.35 9.06
C SER A 279 16.86 14.67 10.41
N LYS A 280 16.52 13.92 11.47
CA LYS A 280 17.24 13.98 12.75
C LYS A 280 18.53 13.14 12.73
N LEU A 281 18.56 12.03 11.96
CA LEU A 281 19.75 11.17 11.86
C LEU A 281 20.84 11.73 10.93
N TYR A 282 20.45 12.31 9.79
CA TYR A 282 21.36 12.72 8.73
C TYR A 282 20.91 14.04 8.09
N GLN A 283 21.57 15.14 8.46
CA GLN A 283 21.46 16.42 7.72
C GLN A 283 22.15 16.39 6.34
N LYS A 284 22.99 15.38 6.08
CA LYS A 284 23.83 15.25 4.88
C LYS A 284 23.53 13.96 4.12
N PHE A 285 22.33 13.82 3.58
CA PHE A 285 22.22 12.99 2.38
C PHE A 285 22.78 13.81 1.20
N PRO A 286 23.46 13.19 0.23
CA PRO A 286 23.78 13.89 -1.00
C PRO A 286 22.46 14.38 -1.62
N GLU A 287 22.36 15.70 -1.77
CA GLU A 287 21.40 16.33 -2.67
C GLU A 287 21.75 15.82 -4.08
N TYR A 288 20.80 15.13 -4.72
CA TYR A 288 20.92 14.67 -6.10
C TYR A 288 20.32 15.71 -7.05
#